data_AF-A0A7D6ZF37-F1
#
_entry.id   AF-A0A7D6ZF37-F1
#
_cell.length_a   1.000
_cell.length_b   1.000
_cell.length_c   1.000
_cell.angle_alpha   90.00
_cell.angle_beta   90.00
_cell.angle_gamma   90.00
#
_symmetry.space_group_name_H-M   'P 1'
#
loop_
_entity.id
_entity.type
_entity.pdbx_description
1 polymer ?
#
loop_
_entity_poly.entity_id
_entity_poly.type
_entity_poly.pdbx_seq_one_letter_code
_entity_poly.pdbx_strand_id
1 'polypeptide(L)'
;MTPQDRQPDLAALRAEEHRMRVVDEVIDDMLTAAIESMERKDFCDCGSERAKQRHWDEIHESVWTDYDAAKDAVNEAVFGRAFVEKLQAQRAAQLAARPQMPRGGIERSR
;
A
#
# COMPACT_ATOMS: atom_id res chain seq x y z
N MET A 1 -0.30 -19.32 32.96
CA MET A 1 0.11 -18.60 31.74
C MET A 1 1.54 -18.14 31.96
N THR A 2 2.51 -18.89 31.44
CA THR A 2 3.93 -18.58 31.62
C THR A 2 4.39 -17.61 30.52
N PRO A 3 5.50 -16.87 30.71
CA PRO A 3 6.01 -15.91 29.71
C PRO A 3 6.28 -16.51 28.32
N GLN A 4 6.41 -17.84 28.22
CA GLN A 4 6.56 -18.59 26.98
C GLN A 4 5.26 -18.68 26.16
N ASP A 5 4.09 -18.53 26.79
CA ASP A 5 2.78 -18.49 26.11
C ASP A 5 2.53 -17.18 25.35
N ARG A 6 3.41 -16.17 25.49
CA ARG A 6 3.37 -14.90 24.72
C ARG A 6 4.29 -14.89 23.49
N GLN A 7 5.21 -15.84 23.39
CA GLN A 7 6.06 -16.02 22.22
C GLN A 7 5.36 -16.58 20.95
N PRO A 8 4.12 -17.11 20.97
CA PRO A 8 3.44 -17.53 19.75
C PRO A 8 3.07 -16.42 18.74
N ASP A 9 3.18 -15.12 19.02
CA ASP A 9 2.52 -14.12 18.15
C ASP A 9 3.44 -13.31 17.23
N LEU A 10 4.66 -12.92 17.66
CA LEU A 10 5.50 -12.01 16.86
C LEU A 10 6.01 -12.62 15.55
N ALA A 11 6.32 -13.91 15.54
CA ALA A 11 6.78 -14.60 14.34
C ALA A 11 5.64 -14.70 13.30
N ALA A 12 4.41 -14.96 13.74
CA ALA A 12 3.23 -14.98 12.88
C ALA A 12 2.90 -13.58 12.35
N LEU A 13 2.95 -12.55 13.20
CA LEU A 13 2.76 -11.16 12.81
C LEU A 13 3.79 -10.71 11.76
N ARG A 14 5.07 -11.06 11.93
CA ARG A 14 6.11 -10.77 10.94
C ARG A 14 5.93 -11.53 9.63
N ALA A 15 5.46 -12.78 9.70
CA ALA A 15 5.15 -13.56 8.50
C ALA A 15 3.99 -12.92 7.73
N GLU A 16 2.98 -12.42 8.43
CA GLU A 16 1.84 -11.72 7.83
C GLU A 16 2.23 -10.34 7.26
N GLU A 17 3.01 -9.53 8.00
CA GLU A 17 3.59 -8.28 7.49
C GLU A 17 4.38 -8.54 6.20
N HIS A 18 5.25 -9.57 6.21
CA HIS A 18 6.03 -9.95 5.05
C HIS A 18 5.14 -10.40 3.88
N ARG A 19 4.11 -11.20 4.15
CA ARG A 19 3.16 -11.65 3.12
C ARG A 19 2.46 -10.45 2.47
N MET A 20 1.98 -9.49 3.25
CA MET A 20 1.32 -8.30 2.73
C MET A 20 2.27 -7.40 1.94
N ARG A 21 3.52 -7.26 2.40
CA ARG A 21 4.55 -6.55 1.63
C ARG A 21 4.85 -7.20 0.29
N VAL A 22 4.94 -8.53 0.23
CA VAL A 22 5.15 -9.25 -1.04
C VAL A 22 3.96 -9.07 -1.98
N VAL A 23 2.73 -9.06 -1.46
CA VAL A 23 1.52 -8.80 -2.27
C VAL A 23 1.56 -7.39 -2.87
N ASP A 24 1.91 -6.39 -2.07
CA ASP A 24 2.09 -5.00 -2.49
C ASP A 24 3.15 -4.88 -3.60
N GLU A 25 4.35 -5.44 -3.36
CA GLU A 25 5.46 -5.46 -4.33
C GLU A 25 5.05 -6.11 -5.67
N VAL A 26 4.31 -7.23 -5.64
CA VAL A 26 3.83 -7.91 -6.86
C VAL A 26 2.82 -7.04 -7.63
N ILE A 27 1.93 -6.35 -6.93
CA ILE A 27 0.93 -5.49 -7.58
C ILE A 27 1.62 -4.27 -8.22
N ASP A 28 2.61 -3.68 -7.56
CA ASP A 28 3.44 -2.60 -8.09
C ASP A 28 4.30 -3.05 -9.29
N ASP A 29 4.88 -4.24 -9.25
CA ASP A 29 5.62 -4.82 -10.39
C ASP A 29 4.68 -5.02 -11.59
N MET A 30 3.44 -5.46 -11.36
CA MET A 30 2.43 -5.60 -12.42
C MET A 30 2.07 -4.26 -13.06
N LEU A 31 1.94 -3.18 -12.27
CA LEU A 31 1.72 -1.83 -12.78
C LEU A 31 2.95 -1.34 -13.56
N THR A 32 4.14 -1.51 -13.00
CA THR A 32 5.40 -1.09 -13.63
C THR A 32 5.57 -1.76 -14.99
N ALA A 33 5.39 -3.09 -15.06
CA ALA A 33 5.45 -3.83 -16.32
C ALA A 33 4.37 -3.40 -17.32
N ALA A 34 3.18 -3.00 -16.85
CA ALA A 34 2.13 -2.45 -17.71
C ALA A 34 2.54 -1.08 -18.28
N ILE A 35 3.10 -0.19 -17.47
CA ILE A 35 3.60 1.13 -17.90
C ILE A 35 4.73 0.96 -18.93
N GLU A 36 5.73 0.15 -18.62
CA GLU A 36 6.84 -0.13 -19.55
C GLU A 36 6.37 -0.75 -20.87
N SER A 37 5.31 -1.56 -20.84
CA SER A 37 4.70 -2.11 -22.07
C SER A 37 3.99 -1.02 -22.87
N MET A 38 3.28 -0.09 -22.21
CA MET A 38 2.65 1.04 -22.89
C MET A 38 3.68 1.96 -23.55
N GLU A 39 4.76 2.28 -22.83
CA GLU A 39 5.85 3.11 -23.34
C GLU A 39 6.51 2.48 -24.56
N ARG A 40 6.80 1.17 -24.52
CA ARG A 40 7.38 0.45 -25.68
C ARG A 40 6.48 0.41 -26.91
N LYS A 41 5.17 0.59 -26.75
CA LYS A 41 4.18 0.62 -27.83
C LYS A 41 3.84 2.04 -28.29
N ASP A 42 4.55 3.06 -27.79
CA ASP A 42 4.18 4.46 -27.97
C ASP A 42 2.70 4.73 -27.61
N PHE A 43 2.20 4.02 -26.59
CA PHE A 43 0.82 4.08 -26.10
C PHE A 43 -0.27 3.63 -27.10
N CYS A 44 0.11 2.99 -28.22
CA CYS A 44 -0.82 2.35 -29.15
C CYS A 44 -1.28 0.98 -28.63
N ASP A 45 -2.55 0.61 -28.89
CA ASP A 45 -3.13 -0.71 -28.59
C ASP A 45 -2.92 -1.22 -27.13
N CYS A 46 -3.02 -0.31 -26.16
CA CYS A 46 -2.74 -0.57 -24.74
C CYS A 46 -3.93 -1.09 -23.91
N GLY A 47 -4.89 -1.78 -24.53
CA GLY A 47 -6.13 -2.19 -23.85
C GLY A 47 -5.86 -3.07 -22.62
N SER A 48 -4.93 -4.02 -22.74
CA SER A 48 -4.55 -4.94 -21.67
C SER A 48 -3.76 -4.26 -20.56
N GLU A 49 -2.83 -3.37 -20.89
CA GLU A 49 -2.05 -2.59 -19.92
C GLU A 49 -2.93 -1.66 -19.12
N ARG A 50 -3.86 -0.96 -19.78
CA ARG A 50 -4.86 -0.12 -19.10
C ARG A 50 -5.78 -0.92 -18.18
N ALA A 51 -6.07 -2.18 -18.51
CA ALA A 51 -6.84 -3.06 -17.62
C ALA A 51 -6.04 -3.41 -16.36
N LYS A 52 -4.73 -3.66 -16.48
CA LYS A 52 -3.84 -3.88 -15.32
C LYS A 52 -3.70 -2.64 -14.45
N GLN A 53 -3.54 -1.47 -15.07
CA GLN A 53 -3.50 -0.19 -14.34
C GLN A 53 -4.79 0.05 -13.57
N ARG A 54 -5.97 -0.15 -14.19
CA ARG A 54 -7.25 -0.04 -13.48
C ARG A 54 -7.36 -1.03 -12.32
N HIS A 55 -6.92 -2.27 -12.54
CA HIS A 55 -6.93 -3.27 -11.47
C HIS A 55 -6.04 -2.84 -10.29
N TRP A 56 -4.86 -2.29 -10.58
CA TRP A 56 -3.99 -1.70 -9.55
C TRP A 56 -4.71 -0.56 -8.81
N ASP A 57 -5.30 0.40 -9.54
CA ASP A 57 -6.04 1.53 -8.96
C ASP A 57 -7.19 1.06 -8.04
N GLU A 58 -7.84 -0.06 -8.39
CA GLU A 58 -8.95 -0.64 -7.64
C GLU A 58 -8.52 -1.31 -6.32
N ILE A 59 -7.34 -1.94 -6.26
CA ILE A 59 -6.97 -2.81 -5.14
C ILE A 59 -5.83 -2.28 -4.28
N HIS A 60 -4.94 -1.45 -4.84
CA HIS A 60 -3.69 -1.06 -4.19
C HIS A 60 -3.94 -0.32 -2.87
N GLU A 61 -4.93 0.58 -2.80
CA GLU A 61 -5.25 1.28 -1.54
C GLU A 61 -5.67 0.30 -0.43
N SER A 62 -6.42 -0.75 -0.76
CA SER A 62 -6.82 -1.78 0.22
C SER A 62 -5.62 -2.60 0.67
N VAL A 63 -4.78 -3.04 -0.27
CA VAL A 63 -3.57 -3.83 0.03
C VAL A 63 -2.60 -3.02 0.90
N TRP A 64 -2.40 -1.74 0.57
CA TRP A 64 -1.56 -0.84 1.35
C TRP A 64 -2.11 -0.63 2.76
N THR A 65 -3.43 -0.49 2.91
CA THR A 65 -4.09 -0.38 4.22
C THR A 65 -3.90 -1.63 5.06
N ASP A 66 -4.06 -2.81 4.47
CA ASP A 66 -3.86 -4.10 5.14
C ASP A 66 -2.39 -4.32 5.54
N TYR A 67 -1.45 -3.89 4.70
CA TYR A 67 -0.03 -3.89 5.02
C TYR A 67 0.28 -2.96 6.20
N ASP A 68 -0.23 -1.72 6.20
CA ASP A 68 -0.04 -0.77 7.31
C ASP A 68 -0.61 -1.34 8.62
N ALA A 69 -1.75 -2.02 8.58
CA ALA A 69 -2.34 -2.69 9.74
C ALA A 69 -1.45 -3.85 10.26
N ALA A 70 -0.92 -4.69 9.36
CA ALA A 70 -0.01 -5.77 9.74
C ALA A 70 1.28 -5.23 10.36
N LYS A 71 1.83 -4.15 9.80
CA LYS A 71 3.01 -3.45 10.33
C LYS A 71 2.74 -2.81 11.69
N ASP A 72 1.57 -2.21 11.88
CA ASP A 72 1.15 -1.64 13.16
C ASP A 72 1.02 -2.74 14.23
N ALA A 73 0.51 -3.93 13.89
CA ALA A 73 0.46 -5.06 14.81
C ALA A 73 1.85 -5.54 15.24
N VAL A 74 2.82 -5.61 14.30
CA VAL A 74 4.23 -5.89 14.63
C VAL A 74 4.81 -4.79 15.53
N ASN A 75 4.56 -3.51 15.23
CA ASN A 75 5.03 -2.40 16.03
C ASN A 75 4.43 -2.37 17.43
N GLU A 76 3.14 -2.71 17.60
CA GLU A 76 2.50 -2.83 18.92
C GLU A 76 3.16 -3.94 19.73
N ALA A 77 3.45 -5.08 19.10
CA ALA A 77 4.11 -6.21 19.77
C ALA A 77 5.56 -5.90 20.19
N VAL A 78 6.29 -5.08 19.44
CA VAL A 78 7.71 -4.76 19.69
C VAL A 78 7.88 -3.53 20.59
N PHE A 79 7.11 -2.47 20.34
CA PHE A 79 7.29 -1.14 20.95
C PHE A 79 6.13 -0.72 21.85
N GLY A 80 5.03 -1.47 21.85
CA GLY A 80 3.83 -1.17 22.63
C GLY A 80 2.86 -0.21 21.93
N ARG A 81 1.63 -0.19 22.44
CA ARG A 81 0.50 0.57 21.87
C ARG A 81 0.74 2.08 21.74
N ALA A 82 1.34 2.70 22.75
CA ALA A 82 1.59 4.14 22.74
C ALA A 82 2.48 4.60 21.57
N PHE A 83 3.39 3.73 21.11
CA PHE A 83 4.21 3.98 19.95
C PHE A 83 3.39 3.96 18.65
N VAL A 84 2.50 2.96 18.51
CA VAL A 84 1.62 2.82 17.34
C VAL A 84 0.62 3.98 17.26
N GLU A 85 0.00 4.38 18.37
CA GLU A 85 -0.91 5.53 18.41
C GLU A 85 -0.20 6.82 17.96
N LYS A 86 1.07 7.01 18.35
CA LYS A 86 1.89 8.14 17.88
C LYS A 86 2.16 8.07 16.37
N LEU A 87 2.49 6.90 15.84
CA LEU A 87 2.69 6.71 14.40
C LEU A 87 1.40 6.98 13.60
N GLN A 88 0.27 6.46 14.05
CA GLN A 88 -1.03 6.68 13.43
C GLN A 88 -1.43 8.16 13.45
N ALA A 89 -1.21 8.86 14.56
CA ALA A 89 -1.44 10.30 14.65
C ALA A 89 -0.56 11.09 13.69
N GLN A 90 0.72 10.69 13.51
CA GLN A 90 1.62 11.30 12.53
C GLN A 90 1.15 11.08 11.08
N ARG A 91 0.75 9.85 10.73
CA ARG A 91 0.19 9.54 9.40
C ARG A 91 -1.06 10.38 9.11
N ALA A 92 -1.99 10.47 10.07
CA ALA A 92 -3.20 11.27 9.95
C ALA A 92 -2.88 12.77 9.76
N ALA A 93 -1.91 13.32 10.49
CA ALA A 93 -1.49 14.70 10.34
C ALA A 93 -0.87 14.97 8.96
N GLN A 94 -0.07 14.05 8.43
CA GLN A 94 0.51 14.17 7.09
C GLN A 94 -0.56 14.12 5.99
N LEU A 95 -1.56 13.25 6.14
CA LEU A 95 -2.71 13.18 5.23
C LEU A 95 -3.50 14.48 5.24
N ALA A 96 -3.78 15.03 6.43
CA ALA A 96 -4.49 16.31 6.58
C ALA A 96 -3.70 17.50 6.01
N ALA A 97 -2.37 17.44 6.04
CA ALA A 97 -1.48 18.48 5.50
C ALA A 97 -1.22 18.34 3.99
N ARG A 98 -1.65 17.26 3.35
CA ARG A 98 -1.43 17.02 1.92
C ARG A 98 -2.30 18.00 1.12
N PRO A 99 -1.72 18.87 0.27
CA PRO A 99 -2.51 19.78 -0.54
C PRO A 99 -3.46 18.97 -1.42
N GLN A 100 -4.76 19.30 -1.38
CA GLN A 100 -5.72 18.76 -2.33
C GLN A 100 -5.34 19.31 -3.71
N MET A 101 -4.61 18.53 -4.49
CA MET A 101 -4.36 18.86 -5.89
C MET A 101 -5.73 19.04 -6.55
N PRO A 102 -6.01 20.17 -7.21
CA PRO A 102 -7.23 20.30 -7.97
C PRO A 102 -7.25 19.14 -8.97
N ARG A 103 -8.30 18.32 -8.92
CA ARG A 103 -8.55 17.32 -9.96
C ARG A 103 -8.62 18.09 -11.27
N GLY A 104 -7.52 18.07 -12.04
CA GLY A 104 -7.36 18.87 -13.23
C GLY A 104 -8.53 18.63 -14.17
N GLY A 105 -9.44 19.60 -14.22
CA GLY A 105 -10.33 19.74 -15.35
C GLY A 105 -9.44 19.98 -16.55
N ILE A 106 -9.28 18.95 -17.38
CA ILE A 106 -8.74 19.13 -18.73
C ILE A 106 -9.81 19.94 -19.45
N GLU A 107 -9.74 21.27 -19.34
CA GLU A 107 -10.42 22.16 -20.26
C GLU A 107 -9.87 21.83 -21.64
N ARG A 108 -10.66 21.09 -22.41
CA ARG A 108 -10.43 20.90 -23.84
C ARG A 108 -10.60 22.27 -24.49
N SER A 109 -9.51 23.02 -24.63
CA SER A 109 -9.46 24.16 -25.54
C SER A 109 -9.78 23.64 -26.94
N ARG A 110 -10.89 24.12 -27.49
CA ARG A 110 -11.19 24.10 -28.93
C ARG A 110 -10.84 25.45 -29.50
#